data_AF-A0A3S4HLK3-F1
#
_entry.id   AF-A0A3S4HLK3-F1
#
_cell.length_a   1.000
_cell.length_b   1.000
_cell.length_c   1.000
_cell.angle_alpha   90.00
_cell.angle_beta   90.00
_cell.angle_gamma   90.00
#
_symmetry.space_group_name_H-M   'P 1'
#
loop_
_entity.id
_entity.type
_entity.pdbx_description
1 polymer ?
#
loop_
_entity_poly.entity_id
_entity_poly.type
_entity_poly.pdbx_seq_one_letter_code
_entity_poly.pdbx_strand_id
1 'polypeptide(L)'
;MMLGGLGLGLLMPNLTIFVQQLAPRQQLGVSTAMLQSTRMVGGMLGTAVMGAVVSHHFQQGVAAMLSSRHGEAWLSRLADPQTLLNADSLAQFRRMAASAGADGLLAASREALVASIHYSQWLVAAALLLGLWLVRKVPVVRLDSAVPEQELRHE
;
A
#
# COMPACT_ATOMS: atom_id res chain seq x y z
N MET A 1 0.25 -11.92 -2.84
CA MET A 1 -0.99 -11.28 -3.33
C MET A 1 -2.23 -12.09 -2.96
N MET A 2 -2.28 -13.41 -3.18
CA MET A 2 -3.47 -14.23 -2.90
C MET A 2 -3.96 -14.19 -1.43
N LEU A 3 -3.06 -14.39 -0.45
CA LEU A 3 -3.43 -14.28 0.98
C LEU A 3 -3.94 -12.88 1.36
N GLY A 4 -3.30 -11.82 0.84
CA GLY A 4 -3.71 -10.44 1.09
C GLY A 4 -5.09 -10.13 0.51
N GLY A 5 -5.37 -10.61 -0.70
CA GLY A 5 -6.68 -10.46 -1.34
C GLY A 5 -7.79 -11.16 -0.57
N LEU A 6 -7.55 -12.38 -0.09
CA LEU A 6 -8.49 -13.12 0.76
C LEU A 6 -8.75 -12.39 2.08
N GLY A 7 -7.70 -11.92 2.75
CA GLY A 7 -7.83 -11.18 4.00
C GLY A 7 -8.65 -9.90 3.84
N LEU A 8 -8.39 -9.10 2.81
CA LEU A 8 -9.16 -7.90 2.50
C LEU A 8 -10.61 -8.21 2.12
N GLY A 9 -10.83 -9.27 1.33
CA GLY A 9 -12.15 -9.70 0.90
C GLY A 9 -13.05 -10.14 2.06
N LEU A 10 -12.47 -10.72 3.11
CA LEU A 10 -13.20 -11.06 4.34
C LEU A 10 -13.35 -9.84 5.27
N LEU A 11 -12.34 -8.99 5.37
CA LEU A 11 -12.34 -7.87 6.31
C LEU A 11 -13.34 -6.76 5.93
N MET A 12 -13.36 -6.36 4.65
CA MET A 12 -14.13 -5.20 4.20
C MET A 12 -15.66 -5.35 4.39
N PRO A 13 -16.30 -6.48 4.04
CA PRO A 13 -17.73 -6.68 4.25
C PRO A 13 -18.08 -6.73 5.75
N ASN A 14 -17.27 -7.43 6.55
CA ASN A 14 -17.50 -7.57 7.99
C ASN A 14 -17.45 -6.21 8.71
N LEU A 15 -16.44 -5.38 8.43
CA LEU A 15 -16.36 -4.03 9.01
C LEU A 15 -17.58 -3.17 8.66
N THR A 16 -18.07 -3.31 7.43
CA THR A 16 -19.24 -2.55 6.97
C THR A 16 -20.50 -2.99 7.73
N ILE A 17 -20.71 -4.30 7.89
CA ILE A 17 -21.84 -4.85 8.66
C ILE A 17 -21.77 -4.38 10.13
N PHE A 18 -20.60 -4.43 10.77
CA PHE A 18 -20.46 -3.95 12.15
C PHE A 18 -20.86 -2.49 12.31
N VAL A 19 -20.38 -1.61 11.42
CA VAL A 19 -20.75 -0.19 11.44
C VAL A 19 -22.25 -0.01 11.22
N GLN A 20 -22.84 -0.77 10.29
CA GLN A 20 -24.28 -0.69 10.03
C GLN A 20 -25.12 -1.19 11.21
N GLN A 21 -24.69 -2.23 11.91
CA GLN A 21 -25.41 -2.77 13.08
C GLN A 21 -25.32 -1.86 14.31
N LEU A 22 -24.20 -1.14 14.46
CA LEU A 22 -23.99 -0.20 15.56
C LEU A 22 -24.65 1.16 15.33
N ALA A 23 -24.91 1.52 14.08
CA ALA A 23 -25.46 2.82 13.73
C ALA A 23 -26.99 2.84 13.90
N PRO A 24 -27.56 3.91 14.50
CA PRO A 24 -29.00 4.14 14.48
C PRO A 24 -29.53 4.18 13.04
N ARG A 25 -30.74 3.66 12.79
CA ARG A 25 -31.33 3.57 11.44
C ARG A 25 -31.32 4.92 10.71
N GLN A 26 -31.56 6.03 11.41
CA GLN A 26 -31.54 7.37 10.81
C GLN A 26 -30.12 7.85 10.42
N GLN A 27 -29.06 7.25 10.94
CA GLN A 27 -27.65 7.65 10.73
C GLN A 27 -26.83 6.65 9.90
N LEU A 28 -27.46 5.62 9.33
CA LEU A 28 -26.80 4.60 8.51
C LEU A 28 -26.04 5.20 7.32
N GLY A 29 -26.63 6.20 6.65
CA GLY A 29 -26.01 6.90 5.53
C GLY A 29 -24.73 7.63 5.94
N VAL A 30 -24.78 8.38 7.04
CA VAL A 30 -23.62 9.11 7.58
C VAL A 30 -22.51 8.16 8.02
N SER A 31 -22.86 7.09 8.72
CA SER A 31 -21.90 6.10 9.23
C SER A 31 -21.18 5.36 8.09
N THR A 32 -21.92 4.97 7.06
CA THR A 32 -21.35 4.29 5.89
C THR A 32 -20.48 5.25 5.07
N ALA A 33 -20.93 6.49 4.87
CA ALA A 33 -20.13 7.52 4.20
C ALA A 33 -18.83 7.82 4.95
N MET A 34 -18.87 7.91 6.29
CA MET A 34 -17.68 8.11 7.12
C MET A 34 -16.69 6.93 7.01
N LEU A 35 -17.20 5.70 6.98
CA LEU A 35 -16.37 4.51 6.76
C LEU A 35 -15.68 4.55 5.38
N GLN A 36 -16.42 4.91 4.33
CA GLN A 36 -15.87 5.03 2.98
C GLN A 36 -14.86 6.18 2.86
N SER A 37 -15.15 7.34 3.43
CA SER A 37 -14.24 8.49 3.45
C SER A 37 -12.94 8.15 4.18
N THR A 38 -13.02 7.51 5.35
CA THR A 38 -11.84 7.05 6.10
C THR A 38 -10.99 6.10 5.26
N ARG A 39 -11.63 5.20 4.50
CA ARG A 39 -10.94 4.27 3.60
C ARG A 39 -10.25 5.00 2.46
N MET A 40 -10.89 5.98 1.82
CA MET A 40 -10.27 6.76 0.74
C MET A 40 -9.07 7.55 1.25
N VAL A 41 -9.20 8.21 2.40
CA VAL A 41 -8.11 8.94 3.04
C VAL A 41 -6.95 8.00 3.38
N GLY A 42 -7.24 6.86 4.00
CA GLY A 42 -6.23 5.84 4.30
C GLY A 42 -5.55 5.29 3.05
N GLY A 43 -6.30 5.10 1.96
CA GLY A 43 -5.76 4.69 0.67
C GLY A 43 -4.77 5.70 0.09
N MET A 44 -5.15 6.98 0.05
CA MET A 44 -4.29 8.05 -0.46
C MET A 44 -3.03 8.25 0.40
N LEU A 45 -3.19 8.29 1.73
CA LEU A 45 -2.06 8.42 2.65
C LEU A 45 -1.14 7.20 2.54
N GLY A 46 -1.71 6.00 2.50
CA GLY A 46 -0.97 4.76 2.35
C GLY A 46 -0.15 4.73 1.07
N THR A 47 -0.76 5.05 -0.08
CA THR A 47 -0.02 5.06 -1.36
C THR A 47 1.06 6.13 -1.42
N ALA A 48 0.81 7.34 -0.89
CA ALA A 48 1.79 8.41 -0.84
C ALA A 48 3.01 8.03 0.02
N VAL A 49 2.78 7.50 1.22
CA VAL A 49 3.85 7.05 2.12
C VAL A 49 4.65 5.92 1.49
N MET A 50 4.00 4.91 0.90
CA MET A 50 4.73 3.81 0.24
C MET A 50 5.56 4.31 -0.95
N GLY A 51 5.02 5.22 -1.76
CA GLY A 51 5.75 5.83 -2.88
C GLY A 51 7.02 6.54 -2.42
N ALA A 52 6.91 7.35 -1.35
CA ALA A 52 8.05 8.04 -0.76
C ALA A 52 9.10 7.07 -0.19
N VAL A 53 8.67 6.05 0.56
CA VAL A 53 9.57 5.03 1.14
C VAL A 53 10.31 4.26 0.05
N VAL A 54 9.60 3.78 -0.97
CA VAL A 54 10.20 3.02 -2.09
C VAL A 54 11.17 3.91 -2.87
N SER A 55 10.80 5.16 -3.16
CA SER A 55 11.68 6.11 -3.86
C SER A 55 12.97 6.38 -3.09
N HIS A 56 12.86 6.62 -1.77
CA HIS A 56 14.01 6.89 -0.92
C HIS A 56 14.94 5.67 -0.80
N HIS A 57 14.39 4.48 -0.57
CA HIS A 57 15.18 3.24 -0.52
C HIS A 57 15.84 2.91 -1.85
N PHE A 58 15.14 3.16 -2.96
CA PHE A 58 15.69 2.93 -4.29
C PHE A 58 16.89 3.85 -4.57
N GLN A 59 16.77 5.14 -4.26
CA GLN A 59 17.88 6.10 -4.42
C GLN A 59 19.11 5.70 -3.60
N GLN A 60 18.91 5.30 -2.34
CA GLN A 60 19.99 4.81 -1.48
C GLN A 60 20.63 3.53 -2.03
N GLY A 61 19.81 2.57 -2.47
CA GLY A 61 20.29 1.29 -3.03
C GLY A 61 21.07 1.47 -4.32
N VAL A 62 20.60 2.36 -5.20
CA VAL A 62 21.30 2.71 -6.45
C VAL A 62 22.62 3.43 -6.17
N ALA A 63 22.63 4.41 -5.25
CA ALA A 63 23.85 5.11 -4.90
C ALA A 63 24.93 4.15 -4.36
N ALA A 64 24.57 3.28 -3.41
CA ALA A 64 25.48 2.28 -2.86
C ALA A 64 25.99 1.30 -3.93
N MET A 65 25.11 0.86 -4.85
CA MET A 65 25.48 -0.01 -5.96
C MET A 65 26.46 0.66 -6.91
N LEU A 66 26.23 1.91 -7.29
CA LEU A 66 27.09 2.64 -8.23
C LEU A 66 28.47 2.92 -7.64
N SER A 67 28.56 3.28 -6.36
CA SER A 67 29.86 3.47 -5.70
C SER A 67 30.65 2.16 -5.64
N SER A 68 29.99 1.01 -5.43
CA SER A 68 30.67 -0.30 -5.44
C SER A 68 31.19 -0.73 -6.83
N ARG A 69 30.56 -0.24 -7.91
CA ARG A 69 30.88 -0.58 -9.30
C ARG A 69 31.60 0.53 -10.05
N HIS A 70 32.04 1.58 -9.36
CA HIS A 70 32.68 2.77 -9.95
C HIS A 70 31.83 3.44 -11.06
N GLY A 71 30.51 3.37 -10.92
CA GLY A 71 29.52 3.86 -11.90
C GLY A 71 28.96 5.25 -11.61
N GLU A 72 29.67 6.07 -10.82
CA GLU A 72 29.22 7.39 -10.32
C GLU A 72 28.65 8.31 -11.41
N ALA A 73 29.19 8.24 -12.64
CA ALA A 73 28.73 8.99 -13.80
C ALA A 73 27.25 8.76 -14.16
N TRP A 74 26.67 7.64 -13.73
CA TRP A 74 25.28 7.26 -14.03
C TRP A 74 24.30 7.59 -12.90
N LEU A 75 24.76 8.16 -11.78
CA LEU A 75 23.94 8.41 -10.60
C LEU A 75 22.74 9.30 -10.92
N SER A 76 22.95 10.40 -11.64
CA SER A 76 21.86 11.34 -12.00
C SER A 76 20.77 10.71 -12.87
N ARG A 77 21.08 9.66 -13.62
CA ARG A 77 20.13 8.95 -14.48
C ARG A 77 19.45 7.77 -13.80
N LEU A 78 20.17 7.03 -12.97
CA LEU A 78 19.66 5.83 -12.30
C LEU A 78 19.04 6.13 -10.93
N ALA A 79 19.30 7.29 -10.33
CA ALA A 79 18.68 7.70 -9.07
C ALA A 79 17.19 7.99 -9.23
N ASP A 80 16.72 8.29 -10.44
CA ASP A 80 15.28 8.43 -10.71
C ASP A 80 14.66 7.05 -11.00
N PRO A 81 13.74 6.55 -10.14
CA PRO A 81 13.03 5.30 -10.41
C PRO A 81 12.27 5.32 -11.74
N GLN A 82 11.86 6.50 -12.22
CA GLN A 82 11.13 6.63 -13.48
C GLN A 82 11.94 6.19 -14.69
N THR A 83 13.28 6.24 -14.63
CA THR A 83 14.15 5.73 -15.70
C THR A 83 13.95 4.24 -15.94
N LEU A 84 13.62 3.47 -14.88
CA LEU A 84 13.34 2.04 -14.97
C LEU A 84 11.87 1.73 -15.28
N LEU A 85 10.95 2.61 -14.87
CA LEU A 85 9.51 2.38 -14.98
C LEU A 85 8.91 2.90 -16.29
N ASN A 86 9.50 3.93 -16.90
CA ASN A 86 9.05 4.50 -18.16
C ASN A 86 9.79 3.84 -19.34
N ALA A 87 9.02 3.30 -20.30
CA ALA A 87 9.54 2.61 -21.48
C ALA A 87 10.46 3.50 -22.33
N ASP A 88 10.14 4.79 -22.48
CA ASP A 88 10.92 5.72 -23.30
C ASP A 88 12.25 6.06 -22.63
N SER A 89 12.22 6.39 -21.34
CA SER A 89 13.43 6.67 -20.54
C SER A 89 14.35 5.46 -20.48
N LEU A 90 13.78 4.26 -20.33
CA LEU A 90 14.51 3.00 -20.34
C LEU A 90 15.17 2.73 -21.70
N ALA A 91 14.47 2.98 -22.80
CA ALA A 91 15.00 2.83 -24.15
C ALA A 91 16.12 3.84 -24.46
N GLN A 92 16.03 5.06 -23.93
CA GLN A 92 17.11 6.05 -24.02
C GLN A 92 18.33 5.61 -23.21
N PHE A 93 18.12 5.15 -21.97
CA PHE A 93 19.19 4.64 -21.12
C PHE A 93 19.93 3.47 -21.77
N ARG A 94 19.20 2.46 -22.28
CA ARG A 94 19.80 1.29 -22.95
C ARG A 94 20.69 1.66 -24.13
N ARG A 95 20.28 2.63 -24.96
CA ARG A 95 21.08 3.10 -26.09
C ARG A 95 22.43 3.67 -25.64
N MET A 96 22.45 4.43 -24.55
CA MET A 96 23.67 5.01 -23.99
C MET A 96 24.51 3.97 -23.24
N ALA A 97 23.86 3.05 -22.51
CA ALA A 97 24.53 2.00 -21.76
C ALA A 97 25.23 0.99 -22.69
N ALA A 98 24.59 0.63 -23.81
CA ALA A 98 25.16 -0.24 -24.82
C ALA A 98 26.45 0.34 -25.44
N SER A 99 26.49 1.65 -25.68
CA SER A 99 27.71 2.32 -26.17
C SER A 99 28.84 2.41 -25.14
N ALA A 100 28.53 2.24 -23.85
CA ALA A 100 29.49 2.39 -22.75
C ALA A 100 29.80 1.06 -22.02
N GLY A 101 29.25 -0.07 -22.47
CA GLY A 101 29.41 -1.37 -21.82
C GLY A 101 28.75 -1.47 -20.44
N ALA A 102 27.74 -0.64 -20.16
CA ALA A 102 27.12 -0.49 -18.83
C ALA A 102 25.84 -1.32 -18.63
N ASP A 103 25.58 -2.34 -19.46
CA ASP A 103 24.35 -3.15 -19.39
C ASP A 103 24.15 -3.84 -18.02
N GLY A 104 25.24 -4.17 -17.33
CA GLY A 104 25.21 -4.75 -15.98
C GLY A 104 24.66 -3.81 -14.90
N LEU A 105 24.71 -2.49 -15.10
CA LEU A 105 24.14 -1.51 -14.16
C LEU A 105 22.60 -1.56 -14.19
N LEU A 106 21.99 -1.83 -15.34
CA LEU A 106 20.54 -1.92 -15.45
C LEU A 106 19.99 -3.10 -14.62
N ALA A 107 20.66 -4.27 -14.74
CA ALA A 107 20.31 -5.45 -13.96
C ALA A 107 20.47 -5.20 -12.45
N ALA A 108 21.59 -4.59 -12.05
CA ALA A 108 21.85 -4.25 -10.65
C ALA A 108 20.86 -3.21 -10.09
N SER A 109 20.47 -2.20 -10.87
CA SER A 109 19.45 -1.23 -10.46
C SER A 109 18.06 -1.87 -10.36
N ARG A 110 17.73 -2.85 -11.22
CA ARG A 110 16.50 -3.63 -11.08
C ARG A 110 16.48 -4.44 -9.79
N GLU A 111 17.61 -5.04 -9.40
CA GLU A 111 17.73 -5.73 -8.11
C GLU A 111 17.56 -4.77 -6.93
N ALA A 112 18.16 -3.58 -6.99
CA ALA A 112 17.96 -2.54 -5.97
C ALA A 112 16.49 -2.10 -5.84
N LEU A 113 15.77 -2.01 -6.97
CA LEU A 113 14.33 -1.73 -6.97
C LEU A 113 13.54 -2.87 -6.32
N VAL A 114 13.85 -4.12 -6.66
CA VAL A 114 13.21 -5.30 -6.04
C VAL A 114 13.46 -5.32 -4.52
N ALA A 115 14.68 -5.03 -4.06
CA ALA A 115 15.00 -4.94 -2.63
C ALA A 115 14.18 -3.84 -1.93
N SER A 116 14.01 -2.70 -2.58
CA SER A 116 13.20 -1.58 -2.07
C SER A 116 11.71 -1.95 -1.92
N ILE A 117 11.18 -2.77 -2.85
CA ILE A 117 9.81 -3.29 -2.77
C ILE A 117 9.66 -4.27 -1.59
N HIS A 118 10.65 -5.14 -1.35
CA HIS A 118 10.61 -6.03 -0.19
C HIS A 118 10.58 -5.25 1.13
N TYR A 119 11.31 -4.13 1.22
CA TYR A 119 11.29 -3.27 2.39
C TYR A 119 9.90 -2.65 2.64
N SER A 120 9.23 -2.18 1.58
CA SER A 120 7.87 -1.64 1.74
C SER A 120 6.86 -2.72 2.16
N GLN A 121 7.04 -3.98 1.74
CA GLN A 121 6.22 -5.11 2.19
C GLN A 121 6.39 -5.41 3.69
N TRP A 122 7.60 -5.30 4.23
CA TRP A 122 7.81 -5.40 5.68
C TRP A 122 7.12 -4.27 6.43
N LEU A 123 7.17 -3.06 5.91
CA LEU A 123 6.49 -1.90 6.50
C LEU A 123 4.96 -2.07 6.49
N VAL A 124 4.40 -2.59 5.39
CA VAL A 124 2.98 -2.97 5.32
C VAL A 124 2.63 -4.06 6.33
N ALA A 125 3.48 -5.10 6.46
CA ALA A 125 3.27 -6.16 7.44
C ALA A 125 3.26 -5.61 8.88
N ALA A 126 4.18 -4.72 9.22
CA ALA A 126 4.22 -4.05 10.52
C ALA A 126 2.96 -3.20 10.78
N ALA A 127 2.49 -2.45 9.76
CA ALA A 127 1.26 -1.68 9.86
C ALA A 127 0.02 -2.57 10.08
N LEU A 128 -0.05 -3.74 9.42
CA LEU A 128 -1.12 -4.72 9.62
C LEU A 128 -1.09 -5.33 11.03
N LEU A 129 0.10 -5.65 11.55
CA LEU A 129 0.26 -6.13 12.93
C LEU A 129 -0.16 -5.08 13.96
N LEU A 130 0.20 -3.82 13.73
CA LEU A 130 -0.27 -2.70 14.54
C LEU A 130 -1.80 -2.59 14.48
N GLY A 131 -2.40 -2.68 13.28
CA GLY A 131 -3.85 -2.70 13.10
C GLY A 131 -4.52 -3.84 13.87
N LEU A 132 -3.98 -5.06 13.79
CA LEU A 132 -4.48 -6.21 14.55
C LEU A 132 -4.38 -5.98 16.07
N TRP A 133 -3.30 -5.34 16.52
CA TRP A 133 -3.13 -4.97 17.93
C TRP A 133 -4.16 -3.91 18.36
N LEU A 134 -4.44 -2.90 17.53
CA LEU A 134 -5.48 -1.91 17.80
C LEU A 134 -6.87 -2.55 17.89
N VAL A 135 -7.18 -3.53 17.04
CA VAL A 135 -8.46 -4.25 17.06
C VAL A 135 -8.70 -4.94 18.41
N ARG A 136 -7.65 -5.44 19.08
CA ARG A 136 -7.80 -6.02 20.43
C ARG A 136 -8.29 -5.02 21.48
N LYS A 137 -8.17 -3.72 21.24
CA LYS A 137 -8.67 -2.67 22.13
C LYS A 137 -10.15 -2.32 21.87
N VAL A 138 -10.74 -2.80 20.78
CA VAL A 138 -12.14 -2.52 20.45
C VAL A 138 -13.04 -3.37 21.35
N PRO A 139 -13.98 -2.77 22.10
CA PRO A 139 -14.90 -3.51 22.96
C PRO A 139 -15.80 -4.43 22.12
N VAL A 140 -16.15 -5.58 22.69
CA VAL A 140 -16.98 -6.59 22.01
C VAL A 140 -18.38 -6.00 21.75
N VAL A 141 -18.73 -5.92 20.47
CA VAL A 141 -20.05 -5.46 20.02
C VAL A 141 -21.04 -6.62 20.17
N ARG A 142 -22.08 -6.43 20.99
CA ARG A 142 -23.22 -7.35 21.03
C ARG A 142 -24.16 -6.99 19.90
N LEU A 143 -24.34 -7.91 18.95
CA LEU A 143 -25.30 -7.77 17.87
C LEU A 143 -26.68 -8.18 18.40
N ASP A 144 -27.43 -7.25 18.98
CA ASP A 144 -28.82 -7.52 19.38
C ASP A 144 -29.73 -7.44 18.16
N SER A 145 -30.32 -8.57 17.78
CA SER A 145 -31.41 -8.64 16.81
C SER A 145 -32.71 -8.16 17.44
N ALA A 146 -32.81 -6.87 17.78
CA ALA A 146 -34.04 -6.28 18.26
C ALA A 146 -34.93 -5.90 17.07
N VAL A 147 -35.78 -6.84 16.64
CA VAL A 147 -37.09 -6.47 16.11
C VAL A 147 -38.00 -6.41 17.34
N PRO A 148 -38.44 -5.21 17.79
CA PRO A 148 -39.47 -5.16 18.81
C PRO A 148 -40.74 -5.78 18.20
N GLU A 149 -41.19 -6.92 18.73
CA GLU A 149 -42.46 -7.58 18.35
C GLU A 149 -43.71 -6.69 18.52
N GLN A 150 -43.57 -5.46 19.01
CA GLN A 150 -44.69 -4.58 19.30
C GLN A 150 -45.34 -3.94 18.06
N GLU A 151 -44.67 -3.93 16.90
CA GLU A 151 -45.25 -3.40 15.64
C GLU A 151 -46.09 -4.42 14.85
N LEU A 152 -46.05 -5.71 15.21
CA LEU A 152 -46.86 -6.75 14.55
C LEU A 152 -48.26 -6.95 15.17
N ARG A 153 -48.63 -6.19 16.21
CA ARG A 153 -49.96 -6.25 16.84
C ARG A 153 -50.91 -5.13 16.42
N HIS A 154 -50.48 -4.27 15.49
CA HIS A 154 -51.26 -3.14 15.00
C HIS A 154 -51.36 -3.11 13.46
N GLU A 155 -51.60 -4.25 12.82
CA GLU A 155 -52.22 -4.32 11.49
C GLU A 155 -53.17 -5.51 11.40
#